data_AF-A0A965ABJ0-F1
#
_entry.id   AF-A0A965ABJ0-F1
#
_cell.length_a   1.000
_cell.length_b   1.000
_cell.length_c   1.000
_cell.angle_alpha   90.00
_cell.angle_beta   90.00
_cell.angle_gamma   90.00
#
_symmetry.space_group_name_H-M   'P 1'
#
loop_
_entity.id
_entity.type
_entity.pdbx_description
1 polymer ?
#
loop_
_entity_poly.entity_id
_entity_poly.type
_entity_poly.pdbx_seq_one_letter_code
_entity_poly.pdbx_strand_id
1 'polypeptide(L)' 'KALILEVGYDMSANDFVTIESNFMRELVYNIEHAVHHMAIMKIGIKEVAPYIQLPFDFGVAASTIRHKEAEKKAFS' A
#
# COMPACT_ATOMS: atom_id res chain seq x y z
N LYS A 1 -23.45 3.57 3.13
CA LYS A 1 -23.78 2.80 1.90
C LYS A 1 -22.72 1.71 1.76
N ALA A 2 -23.13 0.44 1.73
CA ALA A 2 -22.19 -0.66 1.50
C ALA A 2 -21.68 -0.60 0.05
N LEU A 3 -20.41 -0.93 -0.15
CA LEU A 3 -19.81 -1.16 -1.47
C LEU A 3 -19.89 -2.66 -1.77
N ILE A 4 -19.98 -3.02 -3.05
CA ILE A 4 -19.91 -4.43 -3.48
C ILE A 4 -18.59 -4.59 -4.22
N LEU A 5 -17.79 -5.56 -3.79
CA LEU A 5 -16.56 -5.98 -4.45
C LEU A 5 -16.85 -7.28 -5.20
N GLU A 6 -16.62 -7.29 -6.51
CA GLU A 6 -16.69 -8.51 -7.33
C GLU A 6 -15.30 -9.13 -7.44
N VAL A 7 -15.20 -10.42 -7.11
CA VAL A 7 -13.94 -11.16 -7.18
C VAL A 7 -14.12 -12.40 -8.06
N GLY A 8 -13.29 -12.50 -9.10
CA GLY A 8 -13.13 -13.72 -9.89
C GLY A 8 -11.92 -14.50 -9.39
N TYR A 9 -12.14 -15.65 -8.76
CA TYR A 9 -11.07 -16.54 -8.29
C TYR A 9 -10.68 -17.60 -9.32
N ASP A 10 -11.58 -17.91 -10.25
CA ASP A 10 -11.34 -18.86 -11.34
C ASP A 10 -11.14 -18.08 -12.65
N MET A 11 -10.00 -18.29 -13.30
CA MET A 11 -9.66 -17.65 -14.58
C MET A 11 -10.38 -18.31 -15.77
N SER A 12 -11.02 -19.46 -15.56
CA SER A 12 -11.68 -20.28 -16.59
C SER A 12 -13.21 -20.25 -16.50
N ALA A 13 -13.76 -19.87 -15.34
CA ALA A 13 -15.20 -19.71 -15.13
C ALA A 13 -15.57 -18.22 -15.04
N ASN A 14 -16.72 -17.86 -15.60
CA ASN A 14 -17.25 -16.49 -15.53
C ASN A 14 -18.01 -16.22 -14.22
N ASP A 15 -17.70 -16.98 -13.17
CA ASP A 15 -18.36 -16.93 -11.88
C ASP A 15 -17.66 -15.92 -10.98
N PHE A 16 -18.40 -14.88 -10.60
CA PHE A 16 -17.93 -13.84 -9.70
C PHE A 16 -18.56 -14.00 -8.32
N VAL A 17 -17.76 -13.84 -7.27
CA VAL A 17 -18.25 -13.75 -5.89
C VAL A 17 -18.39 -12.28 -5.53
N THR A 18 -19.59 -11.87 -5.15
CA THR A 18 -19.86 -10.54 -4.61
C THR A 18 -19.64 -10.52 -3.10
N ILE A 19 -18.79 -9.61 -2.63
CA ILE A 19 -18.47 -9.44 -1.21
C ILE A 19 -18.85 -8.02 -0.80
N GLU A 20 -19.60 -7.88 0.29
CA GLU A 20 -19.86 -6.56 0.86
C GLU A 20 -18.58 -5.94 1.46
N SER A 21 -18.38 -4.67 1.13
CA SER A 21 -17.28 -3.86 1.61
C SER A 21 -17.72 -2.51 2.13
N ASN A 22 -16.80 -1.84 2.81
CA ASN A 22 -16.96 -0.46 3.21
C ASN A 22 -15.87 0.40 2.55
N PHE A 23 -16.25 1.63 2.24
CA PHE A 23 -15.39 2.59 1.56
C PHE A 23 -14.04 2.80 2.26
N MET A 24 -14.01 2.83 3.59
CA MET A 24 -12.77 3.05 4.33
C MET A 24 -11.81 1.88 4.21
N ARG A 25 -12.31 0.64 4.19
CA ARG A 25 -11.49 -0.56 3.98
C ARG A 25 -10.84 -0.57 2.60
N GLU A 26 -11.63 -0.33 1.55
CA GLU A 26 -11.10 -0.26 0.18
C GLU A 26 -10.11 0.89 -0.01
N LEU A 27 -10.39 2.05 0.61
CA LEU A 27 -9.47 3.18 0.60
C LEU A 27 -8.13 2.84 1.26
N VAL A 28 -8.15 2.20 2.44
CA VAL A 28 -6.93 1.76 3.13
C VAL A 28 -6.17 0.74 2.27
N TYR A 29 -6.87 -0.26 1.71
CA TYR A 29 -6.25 -1.25 0.83
C TYR A 29 -5.55 -0.61 -0.37
N ASN A 30 -6.20 0.36 -1.03
CA ASN A 30 -5.62 1.08 -2.17
C ASN A 30 -4.37 1.88 -1.77
N ILE A 31 -4.38 2.52 -0.59
CA ILE A 31 -3.22 3.24 -0.07
C ILE A 31 -2.07 2.27 0.20
N GLU A 32 -2.33 1.14 0.85
CA GLU A 32 -1.31 0.12 1.13
C GLU A 32 -0.73 -0.49 -0.15
N HIS A 33 -1.57 -0.79 -1.13
CA HIS A 33 -1.15 -1.30 -2.44
C HIS A 33 -0.28 -0.27 -3.20
N ALA A 34 -0.65 1.02 -3.17
CA ALA A 34 0.16 2.07 -3.76
C ALA A 34 1.52 2.21 -3.07
N VAL A 35 1.54 2.17 -1.73
CA VAL A 35 2.79 2.19 -0.94
C VAL A 35 3.68 1.00 -1.26
N HIS A 36 3.10 -0.19 -1.43
CA HIS A 36 3.83 -1.39 -1.85
C HIS A 36 4.52 -1.18 -3.21
N HIS A 37 3.80 -0.69 -4.22
CA HIS A 37 4.40 -0.39 -5.52
C HIS A 37 5.47 0.70 -5.45
N MET A 38 5.25 1.75 -4.65
CA MET A 38 6.28 2.78 -4.42
C MET A 38 7.56 2.19 -3.83
N ALA A 39 7.47 1.18 -2.96
CA ALA A 39 8.64 0.49 -2.41
C ALA A 39 9.42 -0.27 -3.50
N ILE A 40 8.72 -0.93 -4.43
CA ILE A 40 9.33 -1.61 -5.59
C ILE A 40 10.00 -0.58 -6.51
N MET A 41 9.30 0.52 -6.83
CA MET A 41 9.85 1.60 -7.65
C MET A 41 11.09 2.22 -7.02
N LYS A 42 11.11 2.40 -5.68
CA LYS A 42 12.28 2.89 -4.95
C LYS A 42 13.51 2.01 -5.18
N ILE A 43 13.33 0.69 -5.21
CA ILE A 43 14.41 -0.25 -5.49
C ILE A 43 14.89 -0.04 -6.94
N GLY A 44 13.97 -0.03 -7.90
CA GLY A 44 14.30 0.17 -9.32
C GLY A 44 15.04 1.49 -9.57
N ILE A 45 14.56 2.60 -9.01
CA ILE A 45 15.19 3.93 -9.15
C ILE A 45 16.60 3.95 -8.57
N LYS A 46 16.82 3.30 -7.41
CA LYS A 46 18.16 3.21 -6.83
C LYS A 46 19.16 2.49 -7.73
N GLU A 47 18.70 1.49 -8.48
CA GLU A 47 19.53 0.75 -9.42
C GLU A 47 19.78 1.54 -10.72
N VAL A 48 18.74 2.08 -11.33
CA VAL A 48 18.83 2.69 -12.69
C VAL A 48 19.15 4.18 -12.70
N ALA A 49 18.87 4.88 -11.60
CA ALA A 49 19.02 6.33 -11.49
C ALA A 49 19.44 6.73 -10.06
N PRO A 50 20.62 6.28 -9.57
CA PRO A 50 21.09 6.53 -8.21
C PRO A 50 21.29 8.02 -7.87
N TYR A 51 21.37 8.89 -8.88
CA TYR A 51 21.45 10.35 -8.73
C TYR A 51 20.10 10.98 -8.34
N ILE A 52 18.98 10.27 -8.48
CA ILE A 52 17.66 10.74 -8.06
C ILE A 52 17.51 10.52 -6.56
N GLN A 53 17.30 11.61 -5.81
CA GLN A 53 17.01 11.54 -4.39
C GLN A 53 15.51 11.40 -4.15
N LEU A 54 15.11 10.26 -3.61
CA LEU A 54 13.74 10.01 -3.19
C LEU A 54 13.55 10.45 -1.72
N PRO A 55 12.36 10.95 -1.35
CA PRO A 55 12.01 11.18 0.05
C PRO A 55 12.25 9.95 0.93
N PHE A 56 12.65 10.16 2.19
CA PHE A 56 13.04 9.06 3.09
C PHE A 56 11.88 8.08 3.35
N ASP A 57 10.66 8.61 3.36
CA ASP A 57 9.37 7.94 3.57
C ASP A 57 8.73 7.42 2.27
N PHE A 58 9.33 7.68 1.10
CA PHE A 58 8.84 7.14 -0.17
C PHE A 58 8.81 5.61 -0.12
N GLY A 59 7.65 5.01 -0.41
CA GLY A 59 7.43 3.56 -0.31
C GLY A 59 7.45 3.01 1.12
N VAL A 60 7.23 3.84 2.15
CA VAL A 60 7.16 3.41 3.56
C VAL A 60 5.73 3.57 4.07
N ALA A 61 5.18 2.54 4.70
CA ALA A 61 3.84 2.58 5.27
C ALA A 61 3.75 3.59 6.43
N ALA A 62 2.61 4.28 6.52
CA ALA A 62 2.37 5.28 7.58
C ALA A 62 2.44 4.66 8.99
N SER A 63 2.04 3.40 9.16
CA SER A 63 2.18 2.65 10.41
C SER A 63 3.64 2.51 10.84
N THR A 64 4.54 2.23 9.90
CA THR A 64 5.98 2.15 10.15
C THR A 64 6.57 3.51 10.50
N ILE A 65 6.12 4.59 9.87
CA ILE A 65 6.57 5.95 10.19
C ILE A 65 6.16 6.31 11.62
N ARG A 66 4.89 6.10 11.97
CA ARG A 66 4.37 6.34 13.32
C ARG A 66 5.09 5.53 14.38
N HIS A 67 5.40 4.27 14.10
CA HIS A 67 6.18 3.43 15.01
C HIS A 67 7.58 4.02 15.28
N LYS A 68 8.30 4.41 14.22
CA LYS A 68 9.63 5.03 14.34
C LYS A 68 9.59 6.36 15.09
N GLU A 69 8.54 7.16 14.91
CA GLU A 69 8.35 8.41 15.65
C GLU A 69 8.05 8.18 17.14
N ALA A 70 7.25 7.17 17.46
CA ALA A 70 6.96 6.79 18.84
C ALA A 70 8.21 6.29 19.56
N GLU A 71 9.04 5.46 18.90
CA GLU A 71 10.34 5.04 19.43
C GLU A 71 11.24 6.23 19.69
N LYS A 72 11.39 7.16 18.74
CA LYS A 72 12.23 8.36 18.93
C LYS A 72 11.79 9.23 20.10
N LYS A 73 10.48 9.35 20.35
CA LYS A 73 9.95 10.10 21.50
C LYS A 73 10.20 9.40 22.83
N ALA A 74 10.32 8.07 22.85
CA ALA A 74 10.58 7.31 24.08
C ALA A 74 12.04 7.41 24.55
N PHE A 75 12.97 7.77 23.66
CA PHE A 75 14.40 7.92 23.94
C PHE A 75 14.88 9.38 23.97
N SER A 76 13.95 10.35 23.93
CA SER A 76 14.19 11.80 24.04
C SER A 76 13.64 12.33 25.35
#